data_AF-A0A399YJE5-F1
#
_entry.id   AF-A0A399YJE5-F1
#
_cell.length_a   1.000
_cell.length_b   1.000
_cell.length_c   1.000
_cell.angle_alpha   90.00
_cell.angle_beta   90.00
_cell.angle_gamma   90.00
#
_symmetry.space_group_name_H-M   'P 1'
#
loop_
_entity.id
_entity.type
_entity.pdbx_description
1 polymer ?
#
loop_
_entity_poly.entity_id
_entity_poly.type
_entity_poly.pdbx_seq_one_letter_code
_entity_poly.pdbx_strand_id
1 'polypeptide(L)'
;MRIELVFTAHPTEAKRRTILSKLERMAECLYELDRADLVPYEHAAYENKLRAEIHALWLTDRARTTRLEATDEVKTGLFFIETTVWNIAPRLYDDLRAALAAAYPEIEMPARFISFGSWIGGDRDGNPFVTAAVTAEALRLNRGLAVEKYRAAVRALERDLTVSDQRARVSDALRASLQNDLKHPHAHLEYLHARYPTEIYRLKLESIAHELDATTRDPVAERLRGVHDAPLPKLHAAAQLDAELKLLADSLNADRGQTLATTDLRALREQVAVFGFHAVHLDLRQEAARLIADVDALLYAHRVTPHFAQMPRAEQARLLTYLISQPPHVLQQGGGLSAETNETIALFQTLARVYENYGAEPLGSFVISMAQSASDVLAVLFLAHWAGIADRLDIVPLFETMTALQSAASILQELFLNDGYAKHLQARGMKQQAMVGYSDRRWSVIPTAIKKAVWSRRIGRCTKPKSRSPNCAARITWNSCCFTDAAVA
;
A
#
# COMPACT_ATOMS: atom_id res chain seq x y z
N MET A 1 10.94 -12.68 -7.72
CA MET A 1 10.55 -11.49 -8.52
C MET A 1 9.66 -10.61 -7.66
N ARG A 2 9.75 -9.28 -7.74
CA ARG A 2 8.81 -8.34 -7.10
C ARG A 2 8.49 -7.22 -8.09
N ILE A 3 7.22 -7.00 -8.37
CA ILE A 3 6.67 -5.97 -9.24
C ILE A 3 5.73 -5.14 -8.38
N GLU A 4 5.85 -3.82 -8.45
CA GLU A 4 4.99 -2.89 -7.73
C GLU A 4 4.38 -1.92 -8.73
N LEU A 5 3.05 -1.87 -8.76
CA LEU A 5 2.31 -0.96 -9.63
C LEU A 5 1.66 0.13 -8.78
N VAL A 6 2.05 1.38 -9.02
CA VAL A 6 1.62 2.53 -8.22
C VAL A 6 0.59 3.34 -9.00
N PHE A 7 -0.62 3.46 -8.46
CA PHE A 7 -1.70 4.25 -9.04
C PHE A 7 -1.55 5.73 -8.70
N THR A 8 -1.74 6.59 -9.69
CA THR A 8 -1.72 8.04 -9.53
C THR A 8 -3.07 8.65 -9.91
N ALA A 9 -3.36 9.84 -9.41
CA ALA A 9 -4.56 10.57 -9.80
C ALA A 9 -4.45 11.01 -11.26
N HIS A 10 -5.57 10.99 -12.00
CA HIS A 10 -5.58 11.47 -13.38
C HIS A 10 -5.67 13.01 -13.42
N PRO A 11 -4.70 13.73 -14.04
CA PRO A 11 -4.56 15.17 -13.89
C PRO A 11 -5.70 16.00 -14.50
N THR A 12 -6.39 15.49 -15.53
CA THR A 12 -7.38 16.27 -16.30
C THR A 12 -8.78 15.64 -16.42
N GLU A 13 -8.98 14.40 -15.95
CA GLU A 13 -10.20 13.65 -16.24
C GLU A 13 -10.48 12.60 -15.15
N ALA A 14 -10.65 13.05 -13.90
CA ALA A 14 -11.23 12.20 -12.87
C ALA A 14 -12.73 11.96 -13.18
N LYS A 15 -13.02 11.02 -14.09
CA LYS A 15 -14.38 10.52 -14.33
C LYS A 15 -14.95 10.07 -12.99
N ARG A 16 -16.12 10.60 -12.62
CA ARG A 16 -16.79 10.21 -11.37
C ARG A 16 -16.99 8.70 -11.35
N ARG A 17 -16.86 8.06 -10.19
CA ARG A 17 -17.20 6.64 -9.99
C ARG A 17 -18.55 6.26 -10.62
N THR A 18 -19.54 7.15 -10.51
CA THR A 18 -20.87 6.95 -11.12
C THR A 18 -20.85 6.84 -12.65
N ILE A 19 -19.97 7.57 -13.33
CA ILE A 19 -19.79 7.48 -14.79
C ILE A 19 -19.06 6.18 -15.12
N LEU A 20 -18.02 5.83 -14.37
CA LEU A 20 -17.27 4.59 -14.60
C LEU A 20 -18.16 3.35 -14.44
N SER A 21 -19.00 3.30 -13.40
CA SER A 21 -19.98 2.22 -13.21
C SER A 21 -21.05 2.15 -14.31
N LYS A 22 -21.37 3.27 -14.97
CA LYS A 22 -22.27 3.26 -16.15
C LYS A 22 -21.56 2.66 -17.36
N LEU A 23 -20.33 3.10 -17.63
CA LEU A 23 -19.52 2.60 -18.74
C LEU A 23 -19.25 1.09 -18.61
N GLU A 24 -18.97 0.61 -17.39
CA GLU A 24 -18.82 -0.82 -17.09
C GLU A 24 -20.09 -1.60 -17.41
N ARG A 25 -21.26 -1.18 -16.91
CA ARG A 25 -22.55 -1.84 -17.22
C ARG A 25 -22.90 -1.81 -18.71
N MET A 26 -22.53 -0.74 -19.42
CA MET A 26 -22.68 -0.68 -20.87
C MET A 26 -21.76 -1.68 -21.58
N ALA A 27 -20.51 -1.80 -21.15
CA ALA A 27 -19.57 -2.78 -21.69
C ALA A 27 -20.03 -4.22 -21.44
N GLU A 28 -20.55 -4.53 -20.25
CA GLU A 28 -21.18 -5.82 -19.94
C GLU A 28 -22.35 -6.13 -20.89
N CYS A 29 -23.24 -5.15 -21.11
CA CYS A 29 -24.36 -5.36 -22.04
C CYS A 29 -23.89 -5.61 -23.47
N LEU A 30 -22.86 -4.90 -23.93
CA LEU A 30 -22.27 -5.10 -25.25
C LEU A 30 -21.62 -6.49 -25.37
N TYR A 31 -20.93 -6.95 -24.32
CA TYR A 31 -20.34 -8.28 -24.28
C TYR A 31 -21.41 -9.38 -24.34
N GLU A 32 -22.50 -9.23 -23.57
CA GLU A 32 -23.61 -10.19 -23.63
C GLU A 32 -24.28 -10.17 -25.00
N LEU A 33 -24.52 -9.00 -25.61
CA LEU A 33 -25.13 -8.88 -26.95
C LEU A 33 -24.30 -9.50 -28.07
N ASP A 34 -22.98 -9.65 -27.90
CA ASP A 34 -22.10 -10.29 -28.88
C ASP A 34 -22.18 -11.83 -28.85
N ARG A 35 -22.90 -12.39 -27.88
CA ARG A 35 -23.10 -13.84 -27.77
C ARG A 35 -23.99 -14.37 -28.89
N ALA A 36 -23.52 -15.44 -29.54
CA ALA A 36 -24.25 -16.09 -30.64
C ALA A 36 -25.49 -16.89 -30.20
N ASP A 37 -25.63 -17.19 -28.91
CA ASP A 37 -26.66 -18.09 -28.34
C ASP A 37 -27.84 -17.36 -27.67
N LEU A 38 -27.93 -16.04 -27.79
CA LEU A 38 -29.00 -15.24 -27.20
C LEU A 38 -30.36 -15.52 -27.85
N VAL A 39 -31.38 -15.82 -27.03
CA VAL A 39 -32.76 -15.90 -27.54
C VAL A 39 -33.36 -14.50 -27.73
N PRO A 40 -34.35 -14.32 -28.62
CA PRO A 40 -34.87 -12.98 -28.96
C PRO A 40 -35.35 -12.13 -27.77
N TYR A 41 -35.94 -12.76 -26.74
CA TYR A 41 -36.37 -12.06 -25.53
C TYR A 41 -35.19 -11.53 -24.70
N GLU A 42 -34.12 -12.31 -24.56
CA GLU A 42 -32.91 -11.90 -23.84
C GLU A 42 -32.18 -10.79 -24.59
N HIS A 43 -32.08 -10.91 -25.93
CA HIS A 43 -31.49 -9.88 -26.77
C HIS A 43 -32.22 -8.53 -26.58
N ALA A 44 -33.56 -8.54 -26.66
CA ALA A 44 -34.37 -7.34 -26.43
C ALA A 44 -34.20 -6.78 -25.00
N ALA A 45 -34.04 -7.65 -23.99
CA ALA A 45 -33.79 -7.22 -22.62
C ALA A 45 -32.45 -6.50 -22.47
N TYR A 46 -31.37 -7.03 -23.06
CA TYR A 46 -30.05 -6.39 -23.05
C TYR A 46 -30.00 -5.10 -23.85
N GLU A 47 -30.66 -5.03 -25.02
CA GLU A 47 -30.80 -3.78 -25.78
C GLU A 47 -31.53 -2.70 -24.97
N ASN A 48 -32.61 -3.06 -24.29
CA ASN A 48 -33.35 -2.13 -23.43
C ASN A 48 -32.50 -1.66 -22.25
N LYS A 49 -31.73 -2.56 -21.63
CA LYS A 49 -30.80 -2.22 -20.54
C LYS A 49 -29.69 -1.27 -21.04
N LEU A 50 -29.08 -1.56 -22.19
CA LEU A 50 -28.06 -0.71 -22.80
C LEU A 50 -28.62 0.68 -23.12
N ARG A 51 -29.82 0.76 -23.70
CA ARG A 51 -30.51 2.03 -23.99
C ARG A 51 -30.78 2.81 -22.71
N ALA A 52 -31.22 2.15 -21.65
CA ALA A 52 -31.44 2.77 -20.34
C ALA A 52 -30.14 3.33 -19.74
N GLU A 53 -29.02 2.61 -19.86
CA GLU A 53 -27.72 3.11 -19.40
C GLU A 53 -27.22 4.30 -20.21
N ILE A 54 -27.36 4.27 -21.55
CA ILE A 54 -27.04 5.41 -22.43
C ILE A 54 -27.89 6.63 -22.07
N HIS A 55 -29.20 6.44 -21.89
CA HIS A 55 -30.11 7.51 -21.48
C HIS A 55 -29.74 8.07 -20.11
N ALA A 56 -29.45 7.20 -19.14
CA ALA A 56 -29.02 7.63 -17.82
C ALA A 56 -27.70 8.39 -17.87
N LEU A 57 -26.74 7.97 -18.70
CA LEU A 57 -25.47 8.66 -18.91
C LEU A 57 -25.66 10.04 -19.58
N TRP A 58 -26.59 10.14 -20.54
CA TRP A 58 -26.94 11.40 -21.19
C TRP A 58 -27.61 12.40 -20.24
N LEU A 59 -28.51 11.91 -19.38
CA LEU A 59 -29.21 12.72 -18.38
C LEU A 59 -28.39 13.01 -17.12
N THR A 60 -27.24 12.35 -16.93
CA THR A 60 -26.34 12.63 -15.81
C THR A 60 -25.52 13.88 -16.12
N ASP A 61 -25.67 14.92 -15.30
CA ASP A 61 -24.88 16.14 -15.45
C ASP A 61 -23.37 15.83 -15.36
N ARG A 62 -22.66 16.22 -16.42
CA ARG A 62 -21.21 16.04 -16.57
C ARG A 62 -20.45 17.22 -15.99
N ALA A 63 -21.09 18.39 -15.87
CA ALA A 63 -20.50 19.54 -15.24
C ALA A 63 -20.43 19.29 -13.73
N ARG A 64 -19.24 19.45 -13.14
CA ARG A 64 -19.12 19.44 -11.68
C ARG A 64 -19.46 20.84 -11.18
N THR A 65 -20.48 20.95 -10.33
CA THR A 65 -20.84 22.19 -9.64
C THR A 65 -19.89 22.52 -8.48
N THR A 66 -19.14 21.55 -7.97
CA THR A 66 -18.17 21.70 -6.87
C THR A 66 -16.79 21.14 -7.23
N ARG A 67 -15.74 21.73 -6.62
CA ARG A 67 -14.35 21.28 -6.75
C ARG A 67 -14.22 19.85 -6.24
N LEU A 68 -13.42 19.03 -6.93
CA LEU A 68 -13.13 17.65 -6.55
C LEU A 68 -12.36 17.64 -5.21
N GLU A 69 -12.90 16.93 -4.22
CA GLU A 69 -12.19 16.66 -2.97
C GLU A 69 -11.16 15.54 -3.20
N ALA A 70 -10.01 15.60 -2.51
CA ALA A 70 -8.99 14.56 -2.60
C ALA A 70 -9.53 13.16 -2.22
N THR A 71 -10.50 13.10 -1.32
CA THR A 71 -11.18 11.86 -0.90
C THR A 71 -12.01 11.23 -2.02
N ASP A 72 -12.55 12.03 -2.95
CA ASP A 72 -13.27 11.52 -4.10
C ASP A 72 -12.34 10.93 -5.16
N GLU A 73 -11.12 11.44 -5.28
CA GLU A 73 -10.07 10.80 -6.08
C GLU A 73 -9.70 9.44 -5.50
N VAL A 74 -9.56 9.32 -4.18
CA VAL A 74 -9.27 8.03 -3.51
C VAL A 74 -10.35 7.01 -3.88
N LYS A 75 -11.63 7.38 -3.75
CA LYS A 75 -12.76 6.50 -4.12
C LYS A 75 -12.74 6.11 -5.59
N THR A 76 -12.21 6.96 -6.46
CA THR A 76 -12.12 6.72 -7.91
C THR A 76 -10.97 5.78 -8.24
N GLY A 77 -9.81 5.92 -7.59
CA GLY A 77 -8.72 4.93 -7.67
C GLY A 77 -9.16 3.55 -7.16
N LEU A 78 -9.83 3.52 -6.01
CA LEU A 78 -10.35 2.28 -5.42
C LEU A 78 -11.40 1.58 -6.27
N PHE A 79 -12.14 2.30 -7.12
CA PHE A 79 -13.07 1.69 -8.06
C PHE A 79 -12.34 0.69 -8.97
N PHE A 80 -11.21 1.05 -9.56
CA PHE A 80 -10.44 0.14 -10.43
C PHE A 80 -9.82 -1.03 -9.67
N ILE A 81 -9.42 -0.81 -8.42
CA ILE A 81 -8.96 -1.89 -7.55
C ILE A 81 -10.10 -2.87 -7.32
N GLU A 82 -11.28 -2.35 -6.97
CA GLU A 82 -12.48 -3.11 -6.61
C GLU A 82 -13.05 -3.95 -7.76
N THR A 83 -13.15 -3.36 -8.95
CA THR A 83 -13.84 -3.98 -10.10
C THR A 83 -12.91 -4.85 -10.93
N THR A 84 -11.66 -4.41 -11.12
CA THR A 84 -10.72 -5.03 -12.06
C THR A 84 -9.61 -5.76 -11.33
N VAL A 85 -8.77 -5.06 -10.58
CA VAL A 85 -7.50 -5.61 -10.06
C VAL A 85 -7.75 -6.75 -9.07
N TRP A 86 -8.74 -6.61 -8.19
CA TRP A 86 -9.09 -7.62 -7.17
C TRP A 86 -9.39 -9.00 -7.76
N ASN A 87 -10.08 -9.02 -8.90
CA ASN A 87 -10.53 -10.24 -9.56
C ASN A 87 -9.49 -10.80 -10.54
N ILE A 88 -8.66 -9.93 -11.12
CA ILE A 88 -7.59 -10.35 -12.05
C ILE A 88 -6.39 -10.93 -11.31
N ALA A 89 -6.07 -10.45 -10.11
CA ALA A 89 -4.87 -10.88 -9.40
C ALA A 89 -4.78 -12.41 -9.23
N PRO A 90 -5.79 -13.14 -8.73
CA PRO A 90 -5.74 -14.61 -8.65
C PRO A 90 -5.53 -15.29 -10.00
N ARG A 91 -6.19 -14.78 -11.05
CA ARG A 91 -6.05 -15.33 -12.42
C ARG A 91 -4.62 -15.21 -12.93
N LEU A 92 -3.95 -14.09 -12.64
CA LEU A 92 -2.54 -13.90 -12.98
C LEU A 92 -1.63 -14.90 -12.23
N TYR A 93 -1.96 -15.22 -10.97
CA TYR A 93 -1.24 -16.25 -10.21
C TYR A 93 -1.47 -17.63 -10.80
N ASP A 94 -2.70 -17.95 -11.23
CA ASP A 94 -3.00 -19.21 -11.91
C ASP A 94 -2.26 -19.35 -13.25
N ASP A 95 -2.27 -18.31 -14.08
CA ASP A 95 -1.57 -18.27 -15.36
C ASP A 95 -0.05 -18.45 -15.17
N LEU A 96 0.55 -17.72 -14.21
CA LEU A 96 1.97 -17.85 -13.90
C LEU A 96 2.30 -19.25 -13.37
N ARG A 97 1.45 -19.81 -12.50
CA ARG A 97 1.64 -21.16 -11.94
C ARG A 97 1.60 -22.22 -13.04
N ALA A 98 0.66 -22.11 -13.97
CA ALA A 98 0.55 -23.01 -15.11
C ALA A 98 1.77 -22.89 -16.05
N ALA A 99 2.20 -21.66 -16.34
CA ALA A 99 3.37 -21.40 -17.17
C ALA A 99 4.67 -21.95 -16.52
N LEU A 100 4.84 -21.76 -15.22
CA LEU A 100 5.98 -22.32 -14.47
C LEU A 100 5.93 -23.85 -14.44
N ALA A 101 4.78 -24.45 -14.15
CA ALA A 101 4.66 -25.92 -14.15
C ALA A 101 4.99 -26.54 -15.51
N ALA A 102 4.69 -25.84 -16.62
CA ALA A 102 4.98 -26.30 -17.97
C ALA A 102 6.45 -26.09 -18.40
N ALA A 103 7.04 -24.94 -18.06
CA ALA A 103 8.37 -24.54 -18.56
C ALA A 103 9.51 -24.80 -17.56
N TYR A 104 9.22 -24.72 -16.26
CA TYR A 104 10.19 -24.77 -15.15
C TYR A 104 9.58 -25.44 -13.90
N PRO A 105 9.25 -26.75 -13.96
CA PRO A 105 8.52 -27.45 -12.89
C PRO A 105 9.25 -27.47 -11.53
N GLU A 106 10.55 -27.21 -11.52
CA GLU A 106 11.38 -27.08 -10.32
C GLU A 106 11.27 -25.73 -9.62
N ILE A 107 10.70 -24.71 -10.27
CA ILE A 107 10.61 -23.36 -9.73
C ILE A 107 9.31 -23.20 -8.93
N GLU A 108 9.46 -22.99 -7.63
CA GLU A 108 8.36 -22.57 -6.78
C GLU A 108 8.01 -21.09 -7.01
N MET A 109 6.73 -20.82 -7.21
CA MET A 109 6.23 -19.46 -7.33
C MET A 109 6.32 -18.74 -5.97
N PRO A 110 6.86 -17.52 -5.90
CA PRO A 110 6.84 -16.74 -4.66
C PRO A 110 5.39 -16.44 -4.23
N ALA A 111 5.13 -16.49 -2.92
CA ALA A 111 3.80 -16.24 -2.35
C ALA A 111 3.24 -14.85 -2.71
N ARG A 112 4.11 -13.85 -2.88
CA ARG A 112 3.78 -12.52 -3.37
C ARG A 112 4.84 -12.03 -4.35
N PHE A 113 4.50 -11.91 -5.63
CA PHE A 113 5.38 -11.27 -6.63
C PHE A 113 4.87 -9.93 -7.12
N ILE A 114 3.59 -9.63 -6.93
CA ILE A 114 2.98 -8.35 -7.33
C ILE A 114 2.38 -7.66 -6.10
N SER A 115 2.57 -6.35 -6.03
CA SER A 115 1.98 -5.47 -5.03
C SER A 115 1.46 -4.19 -5.69
N PHE A 116 0.52 -3.52 -5.02
CA PHE A 116 -0.11 -2.32 -5.54
C PHE A 116 0.08 -1.16 -4.55
N GLY A 117 0.51 -0.01 -5.07
CA GLY A 117 0.64 1.24 -4.34
C GLY A 117 -0.30 2.30 -4.88
N SER A 118 -0.47 3.40 -4.15
CA SER A 118 -1.23 4.56 -4.59
C SER A 118 -0.60 5.83 -4.07
N TRP A 119 -0.60 6.88 -4.89
CA TRP A 119 -0.28 8.25 -4.50
C TRP A 119 -1.53 9.04 -4.10
N ILE A 120 -2.71 8.54 -4.42
CA ILE A 120 -3.97 9.25 -4.26
C ILE A 120 -4.31 9.34 -2.76
N GLY A 121 -4.30 10.55 -2.21
CA GLY A 121 -4.47 10.81 -0.77
C GLY A 121 -3.16 10.84 0.03
N GLY A 122 -2.02 10.58 -0.60
CA GLY A 122 -0.69 10.64 0.01
C GLY A 122 0.27 11.62 -0.68
N ASP A 123 0.07 11.94 -1.95
CA ASP A 123 0.82 12.97 -2.67
C ASP A 123 0.33 14.38 -2.31
N ARG A 124 1.21 15.15 -1.68
CA ARG A 124 0.95 16.50 -1.14
C ARG A 124 1.75 17.55 -1.89
N ASP A 125 2.57 17.15 -2.85
CA ASP A 125 3.45 18.04 -3.60
C ASP A 125 2.61 19.01 -4.44
N GLY A 126 2.73 20.31 -4.15
CA GLY A 126 1.93 21.36 -4.78
C GLY A 126 0.41 21.29 -4.50
N ASN A 127 -0.06 20.41 -3.61
CA ASN A 127 -1.48 20.20 -3.32
C ASN A 127 -1.81 20.36 -1.83
N PRO A 128 -2.20 21.58 -1.38
CA PRO A 128 -2.50 21.84 0.03
C PRO A 128 -3.79 21.14 0.53
N PHE A 129 -4.61 20.60 -0.38
CA PHE A 129 -5.85 19.91 -0.01
C PHE A 129 -5.60 18.47 0.46
N VAL A 130 -4.41 17.91 0.25
CA VAL A 130 -4.02 16.62 0.80
C VAL A 130 -3.42 16.83 2.19
N THR A 131 -4.29 16.83 3.20
CA THR A 131 -3.93 16.94 4.61
C THR A 131 -3.70 15.58 5.26
N ALA A 132 -3.13 15.53 6.46
CA ALA A 132 -2.98 14.34 7.29
C ALA A 132 -4.35 13.69 7.57
N ALA A 133 -5.41 14.50 7.67
CA ALA A 133 -6.78 14.00 7.78
C ALA A 133 -7.24 13.29 6.49
N VAL A 134 -6.90 13.82 5.31
CA VAL A 134 -7.16 13.15 4.03
C VAL A 134 -6.34 11.86 3.92
N THR A 135 -5.07 11.86 4.34
CA THR A 135 -4.24 10.64 4.39
C THR A 135 -4.84 9.58 5.30
N ALA A 136 -5.31 9.96 6.49
CA ALA A 136 -6.00 9.05 7.41
C ALA A 136 -7.29 8.48 6.79
N GLU A 137 -8.06 9.31 6.09
CA GLU A 137 -9.28 8.88 5.39
C GLU A 137 -8.97 7.96 4.20
N ALA A 138 -7.90 8.24 3.45
CA ALA A 138 -7.46 7.38 2.36
C ALA A 138 -7.08 5.99 2.86
N LEU A 139 -6.31 5.91 3.95
CA LEU A 139 -5.95 4.64 4.60
C LEU A 139 -7.18 3.90 5.14
N ARG A 140 -8.17 4.61 5.70
CA ARG A 140 -9.45 4.02 6.12
C ARG A 140 -10.21 3.42 4.93
N LEU A 141 -10.35 4.15 3.82
CA LEU A 141 -11.06 3.68 2.62
C LEU A 141 -10.37 2.46 2.00
N ASN A 142 -9.05 2.52 1.88
CA ASN A 142 -8.19 1.44 1.41
C ASN A 142 -8.39 0.15 2.23
N ARG A 143 -8.28 0.26 3.56
CA ARG A 143 -8.53 -0.85 4.48
C ARG A 143 -9.97 -1.34 4.42
N GLY A 144 -10.94 -0.43 4.38
CA GLY A 144 -12.36 -0.74 4.28
C GLY A 144 -12.69 -1.61 3.06
N LEU A 145 -12.15 -1.26 1.88
CA LEU A 145 -12.32 -2.07 0.68
C LEU A 145 -11.81 -3.50 0.88
N ALA A 146 -10.58 -3.66 1.38
CA ALA A 146 -9.98 -4.97 1.58
C ALA A 146 -10.81 -5.84 2.55
N VAL A 147 -11.18 -5.28 3.70
CA VAL A 147 -11.94 -6.00 4.73
C VAL A 147 -13.32 -6.40 4.22
N GLU A 148 -14.04 -5.51 3.51
CA GLU A 148 -15.34 -5.83 2.93
C GLU A 148 -15.25 -6.95 1.87
N LYS A 149 -14.20 -6.94 1.03
CA LYS A 149 -13.98 -8.01 0.05
C LYS A 149 -13.70 -9.35 0.70
N TYR A 150 -12.85 -9.39 1.74
CA TYR A 150 -12.61 -10.62 2.49
C TYR A 150 -13.85 -11.11 3.20
N ARG A 151 -14.61 -10.19 3.82
CA ARG A 151 -15.87 -10.53 4.50
C ARG A 151 -16.85 -11.17 3.52
N ALA A 152 -17.03 -10.58 2.34
CA ALA A 152 -17.90 -11.14 1.30
C ALA A 152 -17.42 -12.53 0.82
N ALA A 153 -16.11 -12.70 0.60
CA ALA A 153 -15.52 -13.98 0.18
C ALA A 153 -15.64 -15.06 1.25
N VAL A 154 -15.35 -14.75 2.52
CA VAL A 154 -15.51 -15.68 3.65
C VAL A 154 -16.97 -16.07 3.83
N ARG A 155 -17.92 -15.12 3.71
CA ARG A 155 -19.35 -15.40 3.74
C ARG A 155 -19.81 -16.29 2.58
N ALA A 156 -19.19 -16.18 1.40
CA ALA A 156 -19.47 -17.09 0.29
C ALA A 156 -18.93 -18.50 0.59
N LEU A 157 -17.67 -18.61 1.02
CA LEU A 157 -17.07 -19.88 1.42
C LEU A 157 -17.85 -20.56 2.55
N GLU A 158 -18.38 -19.81 3.51
CA GLU A 158 -19.19 -20.35 4.62
C GLU A 158 -20.42 -21.10 4.10
N ARG A 159 -21.10 -20.54 3.09
CA ARG A 159 -22.27 -21.17 2.46
C ARG A 159 -21.89 -22.40 1.66
N ASP A 160 -20.78 -22.35 0.93
CA ASP A 160 -20.41 -23.36 -0.07
C ASP A 160 -19.59 -24.52 0.52
N LEU A 161 -18.74 -24.27 1.52
CA LEU A 161 -17.82 -25.26 2.10
C LEU A 161 -18.49 -26.11 3.19
N THR A 162 -19.44 -26.94 2.75
CA THR A 162 -20.33 -27.77 3.59
C THR A 162 -19.74 -29.12 4.02
N VAL A 163 -18.41 -29.21 4.09
CA VAL A 163 -17.70 -30.48 4.34
C VAL A 163 -18.01 -30.99 5.74
N SER A 164 -18.65 -32.16 5.81
CA SER A 164 -18.91 -32.88 7.06
C SER A 164 -17.69 -33.66 7.52
N ASP A 165 -17.39 -33.57 8.81
CA ASP A 165 -16.30 -34.31 9.46
C ASP A 165 -16.53 -35.83 9.55
N GLN A 166 -17.73 -36.29 9.15
CA GLN A 166 -18.06 -37.70 8.94
C GLN A 166 -17.63 -38.21 7.55
N ARG A 167 -17.39 -37.30 6.60
CA ARG A 167 -17.06 -37.63 5.19
C ARG A 167 -15.60 -37.36 4.85
N ALA A 168 -14.97 -36.40 5.52
CA ALA A 168 -13.57 -36.07 5.40
C ALA A 168 -12.97 -35.83 6.79
N ARG A 169 -11.72 -36.24 6.99
CA ARG A 169 -11.00 -36.02 8.23
C ARG A 169 -10.69 -34.53 8.38
N VAL A 170 -11.03 -33.99 9.55
CA VAL A 170 -10.65 -32.63 9.96
C VAL A 170 -9.41 -32.69 10.85
N SER A 171 -8.45 -31.79 10.60
CA SER A 171 -7.22 -31.70 11.39
C SER A 171 -7.47 -31.30 12.84
N ASP A 172 -6.64 -31.80 13.75
CA ASP A 172 -6.75 -31.48 15.18
C ASP A 172 -6.54 -29.98 15.44
N ALA A 173 -5.67 -29.33 14.66
CA ALA A 173 -5.42 -27.90 14.74
C ALA A 173 -6.68 -27.08 14.39
N LEU A 174 -7.42 -27.45 13.34
CA LEU A 174 -8.66 -26.77 12.97
C LEU A 174 -9.76 -27.01 14.01
N ARG A 175 -9.88 -28.25 14.54
CA ARG A 175 -10.83 -28.55 15.62
C ARG A 175 -10.54 -27.74 16.88
N ALA A 176 -9.29 -27.67 17.31
CA ALA A 176 -8.88 -26.90 18.48
C ALA A 176 -9.15 -25.40 18.31
N SER A 177 -8.91 -24.86 17.11
CA SER A 177 -9.23 -23.47 16.77
C SER A 177 -10.74 -23.19 16.90
N LEU A 178 -11.59 -24.03 16.30
CA LEU A 178 -13.05 -23.88 16.42
C LEU A 178 -13.53 -24.05 17.88
N GLN A 179 -12.99 -25.01 18.62
CA GLN A 179 -13.34 -25.18 20.03
C GLN A 179 -13.06 -23.92 20.86
N ASN A 180 -12.03 -23.17 20.52
CA ASN A 180 -11.75 -21.90 21.17
C ASN A 180 -12.81 -20.84 20.84
N ASP A 181 -13.24 -20.76 19.58
CA ASP A 181 -14.31 -19.86 19.16
C ASP A 181 -15.66 -20.22 19.83
N LEU A 182 -15.93 -21.52 20.04
CA LEU A 182 -17.13 -22.03 20.71
C LEU A 182 -17.14 -21.82 22.23
N LYS A 183 -16.08 -21.30 22.87
CA LYS A 183 -16.10 -20.94 24.30
C LYS A 183 -17.00 -19.73 24.57
N HIS A 184 -17.02 -18.78 23.64
CA HIS A 184 -17.80 -17.55 23.71
C HIS A 184 -18.44 -17.27 22.35
N PRO A 185 -19.37 -18.13 21.91
CA PRO A 185 -19.94 -18.03 20.57
C PRO A 185 -20.91 -16.86 20.48
N HIS A 186 -20.97 -16.22 19.31
CA HIS A 186 -22.03 -15.28 18.99
C HIS A 186 -23.30 -16.02 18.53
N ALA A 187 -24.45 -15.34 18.58
CA ALA A 187 -25.76 -15.97 18.36
C ALA A 187 -25.89 -16.74 17.03
N HIS A 188 -25.27 -16.26 15.94
CA HIS A 188 -25.34 -16.95 14.65
C HIS A 188 -24.47 -18.22 14.62
N LEU A 189 -23.29 -18.21 15.25
CA LEU A 189 -22.46 -19.40 15.38
C LEU A 189 -23.13 -20.46 16.24
N GLU A 190 -23.80 -20.07 17.34
CA GLU A 190 -24.60 -21.00 18.14
C GLU A 190 -25.71 -21.66 17.32
N TYR A 191 -26.43 -20.86 16.54
CA TYR A 191 -27.48 -21.34 15.64
C TYR A 191 -26.94 -22.34 14.60
N LEU A 192 -25.83 -22.01 13.94
CA LEU A 192 -25.22 -22.92 12.96
C LEU A 192 -24.66 -24.17 13.62
N HIS A 193 -24.04 -24.07 14.79
CA HIS A 193 -23.49 -25.21 15.51
C HIS A 193 -24.60 -26.20 15.94
N ALA A 194 -25.75 -25.68 16.38
CA ALA A 194 -26.90 -26.51 16.72
C ALA A 194 -27.49 -27.25 15.50
N ARG A 195 -27.48 -26.61 14.33
CA ARG A 195 -28.10 -27.15 13.10
C ARG A 195 -27.16 -28.03 12.27
N TYR A 196 -25.87 -27.69 12.23
CA TYR A 196 -24.86 -28.31 11.39
C TYR A 196 -23.57 -28.66 12.20
N PRO A 197 -23.67 -29.47 13.28
CA PRO A 197 -22.55 -29.69 14.21
C PRO A 197 -21.34 -30.38 13.58
N THR A 198 -21.53 -31.10 12.46
CA THR A 198 -20.46 -31.83 11.76
C THR A 198 -19.74 -30.99 10.69
N GLU A 199 -20.24 -29.79 10.37
CA GLU A 199 -19.70 -28.95 9.30
C GLU A 199 -18.64 -27.97 9.84
N ILE A 200 -17.52 -28.52 10.31
CA ILE A 200 -16.47 -27.79 11.03
C ILE A 200 -15.92 -26.59 10.24
N TYR A 201 -15.79 -26.73 8.92
CA TYR A 201 -15.30 -25.66 8.04
C TYR A 201 -16.27 -24.47 7.98
N ARG A 202 -17.57 -24.74 7.80
CA ARG A 202 -18.63 -23.73 7.82
C ARG A 202 -18.63 -22.99 9.16
N LEU A 203 -18.60 -23.72 10.27
CA LEU A 203 -18.58 -23.12 11.61
C LEU A 203 -17.35 -22.22 11.83
N LYS A 204 -16.17 -22.65 11.38
CA LYS A 204 -14.97 -21.83 11.48
C LYS A 204 -15.04 -20.59 10.59
N LEU A 205 -15.55 -20.71 9.37
CA LEU A 205 -15.75 -19.57 8.47
C LEU A 205 -16.75 -18.57 9.02
N GLU A 206 -17.81 -19.03 9.71
CA GLU A 206 -18.72 -18.12 10.43
C GLU A 206 -18.01 -17.33 11.52
N SER A 207 -17.15 -17.97 12.32
CA SER A 207 -16.33 -17.27 13.32
C SER A 207 -15.45 -16.21 12.67
N ILE A 208 -14.76 -16.54 11.56
CA ILE A 208 -13.92 -15.59 10.81
C ILE A 208 -14.77 -14.44 10.25
N ALA A 209 -15.95 -14.73 9.71
CA ALA A 209 -16.85 -13.74 9.14
C ALA A 209 -17.34 -12.75 10.20
N HIS A 210 -17.67 -13.23 11.40
CA HIS A 210 -18.04 -12.40 12.53
C HIS A 210 -16.91 -11.46 12.98
N GLU A 211 -15.67 -11.96 13.04
CA GLU A 211 -14.51 -11.13 13.37
C GLU A 211 -14.26 -10.06 12.29
N LEU A 212 -14.45 -10.40 11.00
CA LEU A 212 -14.40 -9.43 9.92
C LEU A 212 -15.53 -8.38 10.04
N ASP A 213 -16.75 -8.76 10.44
CA ASP A 213 -17.85 -7.82 10.72
C ASP A 213 -17.53 -6.87 11.88
N ALA A 214 -16.67 -7.28 12.83
CA ALA A 214 -16.16 -6.38 13.86
C ALA A 214 -15.08 -5.44 13.29
N THR A 215 -14.19 -5.95 12.44
CA THR A 215 -13.12 -5.17 11.80
C THR A 215 -13.64 -4.07 10.88
N THR A 216 -14.79 -4.26 10.22
CA THR A 216 -15.41 -3.21 9.39
C THR A 216 -15.88 -2.00 10.20
N ARG A 217 -16.04 -2.15 11.52
CA ARG A 217 -16.46 -1.10 12.45
C ARG A 217 -15.30 -0.38 13.13
N ASP A 218 -14.06 -0.71 12.79
CA ASP A 218 -12.86 -0.06 13.33
C ASP A 218 -12.83 1.43 12.94
N PRO A 219 -12.74 2.37 13.91
CA PRO A 219 -12.72 3.81 13.64
C PRO A 219 -11.33 4.28 13.18
N VAL A 220 -10.88 3.76 12.03
CA VAL A 220 -9.49 3.92 11.55
C VAL A 220 -9.11 5.38 11.40
N ALA A 221 -9.94 6.22 10.77
CA ALA A 221 -9.60 7.62 10.52
C ALA A 221 -9.54 8.44 11.81
N GLU A 222 -10.46 8.21 12.76
CA GLU A 222 -10.45 8.85 14.08
C GLU A 222 -9.22 8.42 14.89
N ARG A 223 -8.88 7.13 14.85
CA ARG A 223 -7.70 6.58 15.51
C ARG A 223 -6.42 7.19 14.98
N LEU A 224 -6.25 7.24 13.67
CA LEU A 224 -5.07 7.80 13.03
C LEU A 224 -4.95 9.32 13.29
N ARG A 225 -6.07 10.03 13.40
CA ARG A 225 -6.10 11.43 13.85
C ARG A 225 -5.90 11.60 15.35
N GLY A 226 -5.99 10.53 16.15
CA GLY A 226 -5.79 10.57 17.60
C GLY A 226 -6.97 11.11 18.36
N VAL A 227 -8.15 11.06 17.73
CA VAL A 227 -9.42 11.50 18.31
C VAL A 227 -10.06 10.36 19.11
N HIS A 228 -9.77 9.10 18.75
CA HIS A 228 -10.35 7.93 19.36
C HIS A 228 -9.31 6.83 19.58
N ASP A 229 -9.27 6.25 20.78
CA ASP A 229 -8.39 5.13 21.11
C ASP A 229 -9.21 3.90 21.54
N ALA A 230 -9.86 3.24 20.56
CA ALA A 230 -10.58 1.99 20.80
C ALA A 230 -9.61 0.80 20.80
N PRO A 231 -9.86 -0.32 21.49
CA PRO A 231 -9.07 -1.54 21.25
C PRO A 231 -9.10 -1.95 19.77
N LEU A 232 -8.00 -2.50 19.26
CA LEU A 232 -8.00 -3.05 17.90
C LEU A 232 -8.93 -4.26 17.81
N PRO A 233 -9.62 -4.46 16.67
CA PRO A 233 -10.35 -5.69 16.42
C PRO A 233 -9.42 -6.91 16.56
N LYS A 234 -9.98 -8.07 16.96
CA LYS A 234 -9.20 -9.31 17.08
C LYS A 234 -8.50 -9.65 15.76
N LEU A 235 -9.22 -9.51 14.65
CA LEU A 235 -8.71 -9.69 13.29
C LEU A 235 -8.38 -8.34 12.65
N HIS A 236 -7.27 -7.73 13.04
CA HIS A 236 -6.84 -6.42 12.54
C HIS A 236 -5.73 -6.49 11.47
N ALA A 237 -5.10 -7.65 11.29
CA ALA A 237 -3.97 -7.82 10.36
C ALA A 237 -4.17 -8.98 9.38
N ALA A 238 -3.68 -8.80 8.15
CA ALA A 238 -3.75 -9.82 7.09
C ALA A 238 -3.11 -11.16 7.48
N ALA A 239 -2.00 -11.13 8.24
CA ALA A 239 -1.34 -12.33 8.72
C ALA A 239 -2.24 -13.18 9.64
N GLN A 240 -3.13 -12.55 10.40
CA GLN A 240 -4.09 -13.27 11.25
C GLN A 240 -5.16 -13.96 10.39
N LEU A 241 -5.66 -13.28 9.34
CA LEU A 241 -6.62 -13.88 8.42
C LEU A 241 -5.99 -15.02 7.61
N ASP A 242 -4.78 -14.84 7.07
CA ASP A 242 -4.09 -15.92 6.35
C ASP A 242 -3.82 -17.12 7.27
N ALA A 243 -3.45 -16.90 8.53
CA ALA A 243 -3.26 -18.00 9.49
C ALA A 243 -4.54 -18.82 9.68
N GLU A 244 -5.70 -18.16 9.81
CA GLU A 244 -6.99 -18.84 9.92
C GLU A 244 -7.33 -19.60 8.64
N LEU A 245 -7.24 -18.94 7.47
CA LEU A 245 -7.50 -19.58 6.17
C LEU A 245 -6.55 -20.74 5.87
N LYS A 246 -5.30 -20.65 6.34
CA LYS A 246 -4.30 -21.70 6.21
C LYS A 246 -4.69 -22.95 7.00
N LEU A 247 -5.29 -22.82 8.19
CA LEU A 247 -5.79 -23.99 8.94
C LEU A 247 -6.84 -24.77 8.12
N LEU A 248 -7.73 -24.05 7.44
CA LEU A 248 -8.72 -24.67 6.56
C LEU A 248 -8.06 -25.36 5.37
N ALA A 249 -7.14 -24.66 4.70
CA ALA A 249 -6.44 -25.18 3.52
C ALA A 249 -5.60 -26.42 3.86
N ASP A 250 -4.84 -26.39 4.95
CA ASP A 250 -4.02 -27.51 5.40
C ASP A 250 -4.89 -28.72 5.78
N SER A 251 -6.03 -28.50 6.45
CA SER A 251 -6.97 -29.58 6.80
C SER A 251 -7.59 -30.21 5.56
N LEU A 252 -8.00 -29.43 4.57
CA LEU A 252 -8.56 -29.94 3.31
C LEU A 252 -7.52 -30.72 2.49
N ASN A 253 -6.29 -30.21 2.42
CA ASN A 253 -5.21 -30.85 1.68
C ASN A 253 -4.74 -32.19 2.28
N ALA A 254 -4.93 -32.36 3.59
CA ALA A 254 -4.52 -33.56 4.31
C ALA A 254 -5.42 -34.80 4.08
N ASP A 255 -6.61 -34.63 3.48
CA ASP A 255 -7.54 -35.75 3.27
C ASP A 255 -8.23 -35.69 1.89
N ARG A 256 -9.56 -35.50 1.81
CA ARG A 256 -10.33 -35.59 0.56
C ARG A 256 -10.68 -34.23 -0.06
N GLY A 257 -10.08 -33.16 0.44
CA GLY A 257 -10.48 -31.78 0.17
C GLY A 257 -9.56 -31.00 -0.78
N GLN A 258 -8.56 -31.64 -1.43
CA GLN A 258 -7.55 -30.92 -2.23
C GLN A 258 -8.18 -30.00 -3.28
N THR A 259 -9.17 -30.49 -4.02
CA THR A 259 -9.86 -29.69 -5.04
C THR A 259 -10.48 -28.43 -4.42
N LEU A 260 -11.15 -28.56 -3.27
CA LEU A 260 -11.76 -27.44 -2.53
C LEU A 260 -10.72 -26.46 -1.98
N ALA A 261 -9.56 -26.97 -1.53
CA ALA A 261 -8.46 -26.12 -1.08
C ALA A 261 -7.84 -25.29 -2.21
N THR A 262 -7.92 -25.80 -3.45
CA THR A 262 -7.33 -25.20 -4.64
C THR A 262 -8.27 -24.29 -5.44
N THR A 263 -9.55 -24.14 -5.07
CA THR A 263 -10.46 -23.21 -5.75
C THR A 263 -10.51 -21.86 -5.02
N ASP A 264 -11.68 -21.46 -4.52
CA ASP A 264 -11.93 -20.13 -3.96
C ASP A 264 -11.13 -19.87 -2.70
N LEU A 265 -10.83 -20.90 -1.90
CA LEU A 265 -9.99 -20.74 -0.71
C LEU A 265 -8.56 -20.34 -1.07
N ARG A 266 -7.99 -20.89 -2.14
CA ARG A 266 -6.66 -20.51 -2.62
C ARG A 266 -6.68 -19.09 -3.18
N ALA A 267 -7.68 -18.77 -4.02
CA ALA A 267 -7.84 -17.42 -4.57
C ALA A 267 -7.95 -16.37 -3.46
N LEU A 268 -8.72 -16.65 -2.40
CA LEU A 268 -8.84 -15.77 -1.24
C LEU A 268 -7.50 -15.61 -0.51
N ARG A 269 -6.74 -16.69 -0.28
CA ARG A 269 -5.42 -16.59 0.37
C ARG A 269 -4.42 -15.80 -0.47
N GLU A 270 -4.45 -15.95 -1.79
CA GLU A 270 -3.63 -15.17 -2.71
C GLU A 270 -4.03 -13.68 -2.70
N GLN A 271 -5.34 -13.38 -2.65
CA GLN A 271 -5.82 -12.02 -2.45
C GLN A 271 -5.33 -11.43 -1.13
N VAL A 272 -5.41 -12.18 -0.02
CA VAL A 272 -4.88 -11.75 1.29
C VAL A 272 -3.38 -11.47 1.23
N ALA A 273 -2.63 -12.31 0.52
CA ALA A 273 -1.19 -12.10 0.33
C ALA A 273 -0.90 -10.83 -0.48
N VAL A 274 -1.59 -10.62 -1.60
CA VAL A 274 -1.36 -9.49 -2.52
C VAL A 274 -1.83 -8.16 -1.93
N PHE A 275 -3.04 -8.11 -1.40
CA PHE A 275 -3.74 -6.87 -1.04
C PHE A 275 -3.64 -6.55 0.46
N GLY A 276 -3.32 -7.52 1.31
CA GLY A 276 -3.30 -7.34 2.76
C GLY A 276 -4.59 -6.72 3.31
N PHE A 277 -4.54 -6.06 4.46
CA PHE A 277 -5.67 -5.27 4.98
C PHE A 277 -5.58 -3.79 4.55
N HIS A 278 -4.90 -3.53 3.43
CA HIS A 278 -4.69 -2.18 2.92
C HIS A 278 -5.18 -2.01 1.47
N ALA A 279 -5.49 -3.08 0.73
CA ALA A 279 -5.78 -3.06 -0.71
C ALA A 279 -4.60 -2.54 -1.56
N VAL A 280 -4.23 -1.28 -1.37
CA VAL A 280 -3.03 -0.65 -1.91
C VAL A 280 -2.29 0.07 -0.78
N HIS A 281 -0.97 -0.04 -0.73
CA HIS A 281 -0.20 0.78 0.20
C HIS A 281 -0.19 2.22 -0.27
N LEU A 282 -0.15 3.17 0.66
CA LEU A 282 -0.16 4.59 0.35
C LEU A 282 1.27 5.12 0.37
N ASP A 283 1.77 5.56 -0.78
CA ASP A 283 2.99 6.35 -0.86
C ASP A 283 2.68 7.80 -0.45
N LEU A 284 3.64 8.42 0.23
CA LEU A 284 3.57 9.82 0.62
C LEU A 284 4.54 10.60 -0.27
N ARG A 285 4.19 11.82 -0.64
CA ARG A 285 5.10 12.70 -1.37
C ARG A 285 5.03 14.13 -0.87
N GLN A 286 6.20 14.76 -0.70
CA GLN A 286 6.32 16.17 -0.33
C GLN A 286 7.60 16.78 -0.92
N GLU A 287 7.57 18.07 -1.18
CA GLU A 287 8.71 18.83 -1.70
C GLU A 287 9.81 19.00 -0.65
N ALA A 288 11.07 18.82 -1.06
CA ALA A 288 12.25 19.04 -0.22
C ALA A 288 12.26 20.41 0.46
N ALA A 289 11.93 21.49 -0.26
CA ALA A 289 11.96 22.85 0.28
C ALA A 289 10.96 23.05 1.43
N ARG A 290 9.76 22.46 1.32
CA ARG A 290 8.74 22.45 2.38
C ARG A 290 9.27 21.78 3.64
N LEU A 291 9.87 20.59 3.48
CA LEU A 291 10.40 19.80 4.60
C LEU A 291 11.56 20.52 5.30
N ILE A 292 12.43 21.19 4.55
CA ILE A 292 13.52 22.01 5.14
C ILE A 292 12.96 23.19 5.94
N ALA A 293 11.91 23.86 5.44
CA ALA A 293 11.24 24.94 6.16
C ALA A 293 10.55 24.44 7.45
N ASP A 294 9.94 23.26 7.40
CA ASP A 294 9.33 22.61 8.58
C ASP A 294 10.37 22.30 9.65
N VAL A 295 11.50 21.72 9.25
CA VAL A 295 12.61 21.42 10.15
C VAL A 295 13.19 22.72 10.73
N ASP A 296 13.35 23.77 9.94
CA ASP A 296 13.81 25.08 10.42
C ASP A 296 12.90 25.65 11.52
N ALA A 297 11.58 25.65 11.30
CA ALA A 297 10.61 26.11 12.28
C ALA A 297 10.63 25.28 13.57
N LEU A 298 10.77 23.94 13.45
CA LEU A 298 10.91 23.04 14.59
C LEU A 298 12.19 23.32 15.38
N LEU A 299 13.34 23.43 14.70
CA LEU A 299 14.62 23.69 15.36
C LEU A 299 14.67 25.08 16.02
N TYR A 300 14.02 26.08 15.43
CA TYR A 300 13.83 27.39 16.04
C TYR A 300 12.99 27.28 17.33
N ALA A 301 11.84 26.61 17.26
CA ALA A 301 10.92 26.44 18.39
C ALA A 301 11.59 25.69 19.57
N HIS A 302 12.44 24.71 19.27
CA HIS A 302 13.23 23.96 20.25
C HIS A 302 14.54 24.65 20.68
N ARG A 303 14.79 25.88 20.23
CA ARG A 303 16.00 26.67 20.54
C ARG A 303 17.32 25.97 20.16
N VAL A 304 17.30 25.17 19.10
CA VAL A 304 18.48 24.47 18.59
C VAL A 304 19.28 25.38 17.66
N THR A 305 18.64 25.97 16.66
CA THR A 305 19.25 26.93 15.74
C THR A 305 18.17 27.83 15.13
N PRO A 306 18.45 29.12 14.90
CA PRO A 306 17.43 30.04 14.42
C PRO A 306 17.25 30.07 12.88
N HIS A 307 18.21 29.55 12.11
CA HIS A 307 18.25 29.69 10.64
C HIS A 307 18.79 28.44 9.93
N PHE A 308 18.31 27.26 10.32
CA PHE A 308 18.66 25.99 9.67
C PHE A 308 18.51 26.03 8.15
N ALA A 309 17.40 26.56 7.63
CA ALA A 309 17.13 26.58 6.20
C ALA A 309 18.17 27.40 5.40
N GLN A 310 18.84 28.36 6.03
CA GLN A 310 19.84 29.23 5.42
C GLN A 310 21.27 28.68 5.55
N MET A 311 21.48 27.63 6.35
CA MET A 311 22.79 27.02 6.52
C MET A 311 23.30 26.36 5.22
N PRO A 312 24.62 26.31 4.99
CA PRO A 312 25.18 25.50 3.92
C PRO A 312 24.71 24.04 4.00
N ARG A 313 24.42 23.41 2.85
CA ARG A 313 23.86 22.04 2.79
C ARG A 313 24.67 21.00 3.57
N ALA A 314 26.00 21.10 3.55
CA ALA A 314 26.88 20.23 4.32
C ALA A 314 26.75 20.44 5.84
N GLU A 315 26.50 21.67 6.30
CA GLU A 315 26.25 21.97 7.71
C GLU A 315 24.87 21.51 8.15
N GLN A 316 23.85 21.66 7.29
CA GLN A 316 22.53 21.07 7.53
C GLN A 316 22.63 19.56 7.73
N ALA A 317 23.32 18.86 6.81
CA ALA A 317 23.52 17.41 6.91
C ALA A 317 24.24 17.02 8.21
N ARG A 318 25.32 17.72 8.60
CA ARG A 318 26.03 17.47 9.86
C ARG A 318 25.14 17.66 11.09
N LEU A 319 24.37 18.75 11.14
CA LEU A 319 23.47 19.02 12.26
C LEU A 319 22.37 17.96 12.36
N LEU A 320 21.71 17.62 11.24
CA LEU A 320 20.68 16.59 11.22
C LEU A 320 21.23 15.23 11.66
N THR A 321 22.44 14.87 11.20
CA THR A 321 23.12 13.63 11.61
C THR A 321 23.33 13.58 13.12
N TYR A 322 23.80 14.69 13.70
CA TYR A 322 23.94 14.81 15.15
C TYR A 322 22.60 14.66 15.85
N LEU A 323 21.55 15.37 15.41
CA LEU A 323 20.22 15.31 16.03
C LEU A 323 19.56 13.94 15.94
N ILE A 324 19.72 13.22 14.83
CA ILE A 324 19.26 11.84 14.65
C ILE A 324 19.97 10.88 15.62
N SER A 325 21.20 11.21 16.04
CA SER A 325 21.93 10.41 17.04
C SER A 325 21.49 10.69 18.49
N GLN A 326 20.75 11.77 18.73
CA GLN A 326 20.22 12.12 20.04
C GLN A 326 18.84 11.47 20.25
N PRO A 327 18.37 11.35 21.51
CA PRO A 327 17.00 10.92 21.78
C PRO A 327 15.97 11.79 21.03
N PRO A 328 14.90 11.20 20.49
CA PRO A 328 13.88 11.95 19.76
C PRO A 328 13.12 12.90 20.68
N HIS A 329 12.68 14.03 20.14
CA HIS A 329 11.74 14.92 20.80
C HIS A 329 10.30 14.58 20.38
N VAL A 330 9.34 14.77 21.28
CA VAL A 330 7.92 14.58 20.94
C VAL A 330 7.49 15.68 19.97
N LEU A 331 7.06 15.30 18.78
CA LEU A 331 6.39 16.22 17.86
C LEU A 331 5.03 16.60 18.43
N GLN A 332 4.85 17.88 18.78
CA GLN A 332 3.58 18.42 19.25
C GLN A 332 3.18 19.62 18.39
N GLN A 333 1.91 19.66 18.01
CA GLN A 333 1.32 20.81 17.34
C GLN A 333 1.19 21.98 18.34
N GLY A 334 1.29 23.21 17.87
CA GLY A 334 1.22 24.38 18.76
C GLY A 334 1.07 25.72 18.06
N GLY A 335 0.60 26.72 18.82
CA GLY A 335 0.28 28.07 18.31
C GLY A 335 1.49 28.91 17.90
N GLY A 336 2.71 28.48 18.21
CA GLY A 336 3.96 29.14 17.77
C GLY A 336 4.47 28.69 16.40
N LEU A 337 3.82 27.71 15.78
CA LEU A 337 4.20 27.15 14.47
C LEU A 337 3.21 27.54 13.39
N SER A 338 3.66 27.58 12.13
CA SER A 338 2.78 27.85 10.99
C SER A 338 1.75 26.74 10.80
N ALA A 339 0.66 27.02 10.09
CA ALA A 339 -0.36 26.02 9.78
C ALA A 339 0.24 24.82 9.04
N GLU A 340 1.14 25.09 8.10
CA GLU A 340 1.80 24.06 7.31
C GLU A 340 2.81 23.23 8.13
N THR A 341 3.49 23.84 9.11
CA THR A 341 4.39 23.09 10.01
C THR A 341 3.60 22.18 10.93
N ASN A 342 2.49 22.67 11.48
CA ASN A 342 1.56 21.85 12.25
C ASN A 342 0.99 20.69 11.40
N GLU A 343 0.76 20.93 10.12
CA GLU A 343 0.28 19.95 9.16
C GLU A 343 1.32 18.86 8.84
N THR A 344 2.62 19.21 8.74
CA THR A 344 3.71 18.22 8.65
C THR A 344 3.85 17.41 9.93
N ILE A 345 3.75 18.04 11.11
CA ILE A 345 3.72 17.34 12.39
C ILE A 345 2.55 16.35 12.45
N ALA A 346 1.35 16.78 12.07
CA ALA A 346 0.14 15.96 12.07
C ALA A 346 0.30 14.74 11.15
N LEU A 347 0.95 14.89 9.99
CA LEU A 347 1.26 13.78 9.10
C LEU A 347 2.18 12.76 9.79
N PHE A 348 3.32 13.18 10.33
CA PHE A 348 4.25 12.24 10.97
C PHE A 348 3.66 11.57 12.22
N GLN A 349 2.79 12.25 12.99
CA GLN A 349 1.99 11.64 14.05
C GLN A 349 1.00 10.60 13.51
N THR A 350 0.36 10.89 12.38
CA THR A 350 -0.54 9.96 11.69
C THR A 350 0.22 8.71 11.24
N LEU A 351 1.39 8.86 10.62
CA LEU A 351 2.24 7.74 10.19
C LEU A 351 2.69 6.87 11.38
N ALA A 352 3.09 7.48 12.50
CA ALA A 352 3.45 6.76 13.72
C ALA A 352 2.30 5.86 14.21
N ARG A 353 1.07 6.38 14.23
CA ARG A 353 -0.12 5.62 14.60
C ARG A 353 -0.44 4.51 13.61
N VAL A 354 -0.18 4.68 12.31
CA VAL A 354 -0.32 3.58 11.34
C VAL A 354 0.62 2.44 11.68
N TYR A 355 1.91 2.74 11.89
CA TYR A 355 2.90 1.73 12.26
C TYR A 355 2.59 1.01 13.57
N GLU A 356 2.08 1.75 14.56
CA GLU A 356 1.69 1.20 15.87
C GLU A 356 0.48 0.28 15.78
N ASN A 357 -0.54 0.66 15.01
CA ASN A 357 -1.84 -0.01 15.04
C ASN A 357 -2.05 -1.04 13.91
N TYR A 358 -1.44 -0.81 12.74
CA TYR A 358 -1.70 -1.58 11.53
C TYR A 358 -0.43 -2.12 10.86
N GLY A 359 0.75 -1.82 11.44
CA GLY A 359 2.04 -2.27 10.93
C GLY A 359 2.52 -1.46 9.72
N ALA A 360 3.52 -1.98 9.01
CA ALA A 360 4.19 -1.27 7.92
C ALA A 360 3.48 -1.36 6.57
N GLU A 361 2.78 -2.46 6.31
CA GLU A 361 2.20 -2.77 5.00
C GLU A 361 1.22 -1.72 4.43
N PRO A 362 0.43 -0.97 5.24
CA PRO A 362 -0.43 0.09 4.69
C PRO A 362 0.33 1.31 4.14
N LEU A 363 1.59 1.51 4.53
CA LEU A 363 2.41 2.62 4.08
C LEU A 363 3.45 2.15 3.08
N GLY A 364 3.57 2.90 1.98
CA GLY A 364 4.64 2.72 1.01
C GLY A 364 5.83 3.61 1.31
N SER A 365 6.36 4.22 0.26
CA SER A 365 7.53 5.10 0.32
C SER A 365 7.16 6.52 0.69
N PHE A 366 8.05 7.22 1.39
CA PHE A 366 8.04 8.68 1.51
C PHE A 366 8.95 9.29 0.44
N VAL A 367 8.34 9.77 -0.64
CA VAL A 367 9.01 10.38 -1.78
C VAL A 367 9.29 11.86 -1.51
N ILE A 368 10.53 12.27 -1.74
CA ILE A 368 10.97 13.66 -1.62
C ILE A 368 11.15 14.22 -3.01
N SER A 369 10.19 15.02 -3.48
CA SER A 369 10.31 15.71 -4.76
C SER A 369 11.31 16.85 -4.69
N MET A 370 11.85 17.21 -5.85
CA MET A 370 12.88 18.23 -6.00
C MET A 370 14.10 18.01 -5.10
N ALA A 371 14.45 16.74 -4.81
CA ALA A 371 15.61 16.40 -3.99
C ALA A 371 16.92 16.79 -4.70
N GLN A 372 17.78 17.53 -4.00
CA GLN A 372 19.02 18.08 -4.57
C GLN A 372 20.27 17.79 -3.73
N SER A 373 20.12 17.29 -2.51
CA SER A 373 21.22 17.10 -1.56
C SER A 373 20.94 15.99 -0.54
N ALA A 374 21.98 15.54 0.17
CA ALA A 374 21.81 14.60 1.27
C ALA A 374 21.01 15.19 2.44
N SER A 375 21.06 16.51 2.66
CA SER A 375 20.29 17.16 3.73
C SER A 375 18.78 17.05 3.52
N ASP A 376 18.31 17.01 2.27
CA ASP A 376 16.89 16.83 1.97
C ASP A 376 16.37 15.48 2.48
N VAL A 377 17.14 14.40 2.25
CA VAL A 377 16.80 13.05 2.72
C VAL A 377 16.93 12.94 4.23
N LEU A 378 17.99 13.54 4.80
CA LEU A 378 18.20 13.56 6.25
C LEU A 378 17.10 14.36 6.99
N ALA A 379 16.50 15.37 6.36
CA ALA A 379 15.41 16.14 6.97
C ALA A 379 14.17 15.25 7.21
N VAL A 380 13.82 14.40 6.24
CA VAL A 380 12.75 13.40 6.43
C VAL A 380 13.13 12.37 7.48
N LEU A 381 14.38 11.88 7.47
CA LEU A 381 14.84 10.92 8.48
C LEU A 381 14.78 11.52 9.89
N PHE A 382 15.09 12.81 10.04
CA PHE A 382 14.97 13.54 11.30
C PHE A 382 13.51 13.64 11.77
N LEU A 383 12.57 14.02 10.88
CA LEU A 383 11.15 14.06 11.20
C LEU A 383 10.61 12.66 11.58
N ALA A 384 11.01 11.64 10.83
CA ALA A 384 10.69 10.24 11.13
C ALA A 384 11.29 9.79 12.47
N HIS A 385 12.49 10.25 12.81
CA HIS A 385 13.14 9.97 14.10
C HIS A 385 12.37 10.58 15.25
N TRP A 386 12.00 11.85 15.15
CA TRP A 386 11.18 12.53 16.17
C TRP A 386 9.77 11.96 16.28
N ALA A 387 9.25 11.34 15.23
CA ALA A 387 8.01 10.56 15.26
C ALA A 387 8.17 9.11 15.75
N GLY A 388 9.40 8.64 16.00
CA GLY A 388 9.68 7.27 16.44
C GLY A 388 9.51 6.19 15.36
N ILE A 389 9.62 6.56 14.09
CA ILE A 389 9.41 5.67 12.92
C ILE A 389 10.60 5.61 11.95
N ALA A 390 11.76 6.16 12.34
CA ALA A 390 12.96 6.21 11.50
C ALA A 390 13.45 4.84 11.04
N ASP A 391 13.24 3.77 11.80
CA ASP A 391 13.62 2.40 11.42
C ASP A 391 12.61 1.72 10.46
N ARG A 392 11.45 2.34 10.24
CA ARG A 392 10.31 1.75 9.52
C ARG A 392 9.97 2.40 8.18
N LEU A 393 10.22 3.70 8.05
CA LEU A 393 9.83 4.50 6.88
C LEU A 393 10.82 4.36 5.72
N ASP A 394 10.39 3.93 4.54
CA ASP A 394 11.25 3.93 3.35
C ASP A 394 11.32 5.34 2.74
N ILE A 395 12.51 5.96 2.76
CA ILE A 395 12.71 7.34 2.28
C ILE A 395 13.32 7.34 0.88
N VAL A 396 12.66 8.01 -0.07
CA VAL A 396 12.98 7.92 -1.50
C VAL A 396 13.22 9.30 -2.08
N PRO A 397 14.49 9.67 -2.38
CA PRO A 397 14.76 10.89 -3.12
C PRO A 397 14.26 10.74 -4.57
N LEU A 398 13.50 11.73 -5.03
CA LEU A 398 13.08 11.87 -6.43
C LEU A 398 13.97 12.92 -7.11
N PHE A 399 14.77 12.46 -8.07
CA PHE A 399 15.65 13.32 -8.86
C PHE A 399 14.97 13.72 -10.17
N GLU A 400 14.49 14.96 -10.24
CA GLU A 400 13.71 15.48 -11.38
C GLU A 400 14.51 16.42 -12.30
N THR A 401 15.46 17.18 -11.73
CA THR A 401 16.25 18.14 -12.51
C THR A 401 17.50 17.48 -13.10
N MET A 402 18.00 18.04 -14.21
CA MET A 402 19.23 17.53 -14.84
C MET A 402 20.43 17.60 -13.89
N THR A 403 20.54 18.68 -13.12
CA THR A 403 21.60 18.86 -12.12
C THR A 403 21.50 17.84 -10.99
N ALA A 404 20.27 17.55 -10.52
CA ALA A 404 20.02 16.53 -9.52
C ALA A 404 20.34 15.12 -10.06
N LEU A 405 19.97 14.80 -11.30
CA LEU A 405 20.29 13.51 -11.93
C LEU A 405 21.79 13.30 -12.12
N GLN A 406 22.52 14.34 -12.51
CA GLN A 406 23.99 14.29 -12.61
C GLN A 406 24.65 14.09 -11.24
N SER A 407 24.06 14.67 -10.18
CA SER A 407 24.58 14.63 -8.81
C SER A 407 24.01 13.48 -7.97
N ALA A 408 23.05 12.70 -8.49
CA ALA A 408 22.35 11.66 -7.75
C ALA A 408 23.33 10.62 -7.17
N ALA A 409 24.34 10.24 -7.95
CA ALA A 409 25.39 9.33 -7.52
C ALA A 409 26.17 9.85 -6.28
N SER A 410 26.59 11.12 -6.30
CA SER A 410 27.33 11.72 -5.19
C SER A 410 26.44 11.93 -3.97
N ILE A 411 25.17 12.33 -4.17
CA ILE A 411 24.19 12.49 -3.08
C ILE A 411 23.96 11.16 -2.36
N LEU A 412 23.71 10.08 -3.12
CA LEU A 412 23.54 8.74 -2.55
C LEU A 412 24.83 8.25 -1.87
N GLN A 413 26.01 8.55 -2.43
CA GLN A 413 27.27 8.21 -1.79
C GLN A 413 27.45 8.95 -0.45
N GLU A 414 27.13 10.24 -0.39
CA GLU A 414 27.16 11.03 0.84
C GLU A 414 26.22 10.44 1.90
N LEU A 415 24.99 10.10 1.51
CA LEU A 415 24.03 9.43 2.39
C LEU A 415 24.56 8.07 2.88
N PHE A 416 25.14 7.25 2.02
CA PHE A 416 25.65 5.93 2.41
C PHE A 416 26.89 6.00 3.30
N LEU A 417 27.60 7.13 3.32
CA LEU A 417 28.74 7.39 4.20
C LEU A 417 28.34 8.13 5.49
N ASN A 418 27.10 8.61 5.56
CA ASN A 418 26.59 9.31 6.73
C ASN A 418 26.22 8.33 7.85
N ASP A 419 26.77 8.52 9.05
CA ASP A 419 26.55 7.61 10.18
C ASP A 419 25.09 7.50 10.63
N GLY A 420 24.34 8.61 10.56
CA GLY A 420 22.91 8.63 10.90
C GLY A 420 22.09 7.83 9.89
N TYR A 421 22.34 8.04 8.60
CA TYR A 421 21.63 7.34 7.53
C TYR A 421 22.05 5.87 7.38
N ALA A 422 23.30 5.52 7.68
CA ALA A 422 23.77 4.14 7.65
C ALA A 422 23.01 3.25 8.64
N LYS A 423 22.68 3.75 9.83
CA LYS A 423 21.83 3.04 10.81
C LYS A 423 20.42 2.81 10.28
N HIS A 424 19.84 3.82 9.65
CA HIS A 424 18.54 3.71 8.98
C HIS A 424 18.59 2.61 7.90
N LEU A 425 19.58 2.64 7.00
CA LEU A 425 19.72 1.62 5.96
C LEU A 425 19.88 0.20 6.52
N GLN A 426 20.62 0.04 7.63
CA GLN A 426 20.72 -1.26 8.30
C GLN A 426 19.36 -1.77 8.77
N ALA A 427 18.55 -0.91 9.40
CA ALA A 427 17.18 -1.24 9.79
C ALA A 427 16.29 -1.59 8.58
N ARG A 428 16.53 -0.98 7.42
CA ARG A 428 15.84 -1.27 6.15
C ARG A 428 16.44 -2.43 5.35
N GLY A 429 17.35 -3.21 5.94
CA GLY A 429 17.95 -4.39 5.29
C GLY A 429 18.92 -4.05 4.16
N MET A 430 19.62 -2.92 4.29
CA MET A 430 20.60 -2.39 3.32
C MET A 430 19.98 -2.18 1.93
N LYS A 431 18.75 -1.69 1.87
CA LYS A 431 18.03 -1.38 0.63
C LYS A 431 17.77 0.12 0.55
N GLN A 432 18.06 0.69 -0.62
CA GLN A 432 17.71 2.07 -0.96
C GLN A 432 16.82 2.05 -2.19
N GLN A 433 15.69 2.73 -2.13
CA GLN A 433 14.92 3.07 -3.33
C GLN A 433 15.25 4.49 -3.77
N ALA A 434 15.36 4.72 -5.07
CA ALA A 434 15.48 6.07 -5.62
C ALA A 434 14.51 6.19 -6.79
N MET A 435 13.88 7.36 -6.89
CA MET A 435 12.95 7.66 -7.97
C MET A 435 13.58 8.61 -8.97
N VAL A 436 13.30 8.35 -10.24
CA VAL A 436 13.77 9.18 -11.35
C VAL A 436 12.54 9.76 -12.02
N GLY A 437 12.42 11.09 -11.99
CA GLY A 437 11.38 11.82 -12.71
C GLY A 437 11.83 12.09 -14.13
N TYR A 438 11.00 11.76 -15.11
CA TYR A 438 11.25 12.07 -16.51
C TYR A 438 9.98 12.55 -17.19
N SER A 439 10.11 13.63 -17.97
CA SER A 439 9.23 13.91 -19.09
C SER A 439 9.85 13.32 -20.36
N ASP A 440 9.04 12.74 -21.24
CA ASP A 440 9.32 11.75 -22.31
C ASP A 440 10.56 11.96 -23.23
N ARG A 441 11.33 13.04 -23.13
CA ARG A 441 12.37 13.43 -24.10
C ARG A 441 13.83 13.15 -23.71
N ARG A 442 14.14 12.48 -22.59
CA ARG A 442 15.52 12.49 -22.01
C ARG A 442 16.16 11.12 -21.68
N TRP A 443 15.77 10.07 -22.39
CA TRP A 443 16.23 8.67 -22.17
C TRP A 443 17.76 8.44 -22.18
N SER A 444 18.54 9.18 -22.98
CA SER A 444 19.93 8.82 -23.29
C SER A 444 20.97 9.13 -22.18
N VAL A 445 20.63 9.91 -21.15
CA VAL A 445 21.63 10.43 -20.18
C VAL A 445 21.67 9.62 -18.88
N ILE A 446 20.57 8.96 -18.52
CA ILE A 446 20.35 8.31 -17.22
C ILE A 446 21.23 7.06 -16.99
N PRO A 447 21.45 6.15 -17.97
CA PRO A 447 22.15 4.90 -17.69
C PRO A 447 23.64 5.05 -17.35
N THR A 448 24.31 6.11 -17.83
CA THR A 448 25.78 6.19 -17.84
C THR A 448 26.36 6.78 -16.56
N ALA A 449 25.72 7.82 -15.99
CA ALA A 449 26.14 8.44 -14.73
C ALA A 449 25.89 7.51 -13.52
N ILE A 450 24.75 6.81 -13.53
CA ILE A 450 24.28 6.00 -12.40
C ILE A 450 24.99 4.63 -12.34
N LYS A 451 25.29 4.00 -13.48
CA LYS A 451 26.11 2.76 -13.53
C LYS A 451 27.50 2.98 -12.93
N LYS A 452 28.13 4.15 -13.11
CA LYS A 452 29.45 4.44 -12.55
C LYS A 452 29.50 4.38 -11.01
N ALA A 453 28.44 4.81 -10.32
CA ALA A 453 28.38 4.84 -8.86
C ALA A 453 28.29 3.45 -8.22
N VAL A 454 27.53 2.54 -8.85
CA VAL A 454 27.39 1.15 -8.38
C VAL A 454 28.65 0.33 -8.71
N TRP A 455 29.30 0.63 -9.85
CA TRP A 455 30.45 -0.14 -10.33
C TRP A 455 31.80 0.25 -9.70
N SER A 456 32.00 1.52 -9.32
CA SER A 456 33.22 1.98 -8.64
C SER A 456 33.48 1.24 -7.31
N ARG A 457 32.41 0.79 -6.63
CA ARG A 457 32.49 -0.01 -5.40
C ARG A 457 32.87 -1.47 -5.63
N ARG A 458 32.61 -2.04 -6.83
CA ARG A 458 33.05 -3.41 -7.19
C ARG A 458 34.54 -3.46 -7.50
N ILE A 459 35.09 -2.45 -8.20
CA ILE A 459 36.52 -2.43 -8.55
C ILE A 459 37.41 -2.12 -7.33
N GLY A 460 36.98 -1.23 -6.43
CA GLY A 460 37.74 -0.87 -5.23
C GLY A 460 38.00 -2.02 -4.24
N ARG A 461 37.33 -3.17 -4.41
CA ARG A 461 37.56 -4.40 -3.62
C ARG A 461 38.44 -5.45 -4.30
N CYS A 462 38.77 -5.31 -5.59
CA CYS A 462 39.59 -6.30 -6.31
C CYS A 462 41.10 -6.02 -6.30
N THR A 463 41.57 -4.90 -5.74
CA THR A 463 42.99 -4.50 -5.80
C THR A 463 43.76 -4.55 -4.48
N LYS A 464 43.21 -5.13 -3.40
CA LYS A 464 43.97 -5.34 -2.15
C LYS A 464 43.82 -6.76 -1.58
N PRO A 465 44.93 -7.44 -1.20
CA PRO A 465 44.84 -8.76 -0.61
C PRO A 465 44.43 -8.69 0.88
N LYS A 466 43.45 -9.53 1.23
CA LYS A 466 43.14 -10.11 2.55
C LYS A 466 43.28 -9.21 3.80
N SER A 467 42.19 -8.55 4.19
CA SER A 467 41.73 -8.47 5.59
C SER A 467 40.23 -8.16 5.65
N ARG A 468 39.50 -8.84 6.54
CA ARG A 468 38.04 -8.99 6.57
C ARG A 468 37.26 -7.70 6.94
N SER A 469 36.20 -7.42 6.19
CA SER A 469 34.94 -6.80 6.67
C SER A 469 33.80 -7.11 5.66
N PRO A 470 32.81 -7.95 6.02
CA PRO A 470 31.56 -8.07 5.28
C PRO A 470 30.60 -6.98 5.77
N ASN A 471 29.83 -6.33 4.86
CA ASN A 471 28.65 -5.47 5.13
C ASN A 471 28.71 -3.99 4.70
N CYS A 472 29.02 -3.69 3.43
CA CYS A 472 28.80 -2.32 2.91
C CYS A 472 28.13 -2.23 1.53
N ALA A 473 27.55 -3.30 0.97
CA ALA A 473 26.86 -3.19 -0.31
C ALA A 473 25.35 -2.99 -0.12
N ALA A 474 24.89 -1.73 -0.17
CA ALA A 474 23.46 -1.44 -0.28
C ALA A 474 22.93 -1.90 -1.65
N ARG A 475 21.76 -2.53 -1.68
CA ARG A 475 21.04 -2.84 -2.92
C ARG A 475 20.17 -1.66 -3.28
N ILE A 476 20.37 -1.12 -4.49
CA ILE A 476 19.55 -0.02 -5.01
C ILE A 476 18.44 -0.61 -5.89
N THR A 477 17.20 -0.27 -5.59
CA THR A 477 16.05 -0.52 -6.44
C THR A 477 15.61 0.79 -7.07
N TRP A 478 15.32 0.78 -8.37
CA TRP A 478 14.92 1.97 -9.11
C TRP A 478 13.44 1.87 -9.48
N ASN A 479 12.67 2.89 -9.11
CA ASN A 479 11.29 3.06 -9.56
C ASN A 479 11.22 4.25 -10.53
N SER A 480 10.44 4.11 -11.58
CA SER A 480 10.34 5.06 -12.68
C SER A 480 8.93 5.67 -12.70
N CYS A 481 8.81 7.00 -12.70
CA CYS A 481 7.52 7.70 -12.76
C CYS A 481 7.48 8.62 -13.98
N CYS A 482 6.48 8.45 -14.85
CA CYS A 482 6.25 9.34 -15.99
C CYS A 482 5.46 10.58 -15.52
N PHE A 483 6.00 11.77 -15.73
CA PHE A 483 5.24 13.01 -15.59
C PHE A 483 4.72 13.48 -16.96
N THR A 484 3.41 13.58 -17.12
CA THR A 484 2.83 14.34 -18.23
C THR A 484 2.83 15.82 -17.84
N ASP A 485 3.79 16.58 -18.39
CA ASP A 485 3.87 18.04 -18.21
C ASP A 485 2.59 18.71 -18.74
N ALA A 486 1.72 19.17 -17.84
CA ALA A 486 0.62 20.07 -18.17
C ALA A 486 1.16 21.52 -18.23
N ALA A 487 1.92 21.83 -19.28
CA ALA A 487 2.23 23.21 -19.63
C ALA A 487 1.01 23.78 -20.38
N VAL A 488 0.15 24.51 -19.67
CA VAL A 488 -0.87 25.38 -20.28
C VAL A 488 -0.15 26.57 -20.89
N ALA A 489 -0.25 26.68 -22.22
CA ALA A 489 0.04 27.90 -22.97
C ALA A 489 -1.18 28.84 -22.94
#